data_AF-A0A5K1BBK9-F1
#
_entry.id   AF-A0A5K1BBK9-F1
#
_cell.length_a   1.000
_cell.length_b   1.000
_cell.length_c   1.000
_cell.angle_alpha   90.00
_cell.angle_beta   90.00
_cell.angle_gamma   90.00
#
_symmetry.space_group_name_H-M   'P 1'
#
loop_
_entity.id
_entity.type
_entity.pdbx_description
1 polymer ?
#
loop_
_entity_poly.entity_id
_entity_poly.type
_entity_poly.pdbx_seq_one_letter_code
_entity_poly.pdbx_strand_id
1 'polypeptide(L)'
;MVGQVVWCMAHTLWIGNSVALAASVGLIAHHLFGVWNGDRRLAARYGEAFDVVKSRTSILPFAAIVDGRQKLPKDYYKEFLRLPYLTLTAVTLGAYFAHPLMQAASFGLHW
;
A
#
# COMPACT_ATOMS: atom_id res chain seq x y z
N MET A 1 -3.32 3.99 5.48
CA MET A 1 -4.79 4.09 5.35
C MET A 1 -5.25 3.79 3.92
N VAL A 2 -4.78 4.50 2.89
CA VAL A 2 -5.27 4.35 1.49
C VAL A 2 -5.14 2.91 0.98
N GLY A 3 -3.94 2.32 1.07
CA GLY A 3 -3.72 0.93 0.69
C GLY A 3 -4.56 -0.06 1.49
N GLN A 4 -4.82 0.22 2.76
CA GLN A 4 -5.69 -0.62 3.60
C GLN A 4 -7.14 -0.58 3.13
N VAL A 5 -7.66 0.58 2.73
CA VAL A 5 -9.02 0.67 2.17
C VAL A 5 -9.12 -0.13 0.89
N VAL A 6 -8.19 0.06 -0.04
CA VAL A 6 -8.17 -0.69 -1.32
C VAL A 6 -8.09 -2.19 -1.05
N TRP A 7 -7.24 -2.61 -0.11
CA TRP A 7 -7.13 -4.01 0.32
C TRP A 7 -8.43 -4.57 0.88
N CYS A 8 -9.05 -3.86 1.82
CA CYS A 8 -10.32 -4.24 2.43
C CYS A 8 -11.44 -4.34 1.38
N MET A 9 -11.50 -3.41 0.43
CA MET A 9 -12.46 -3.45 -0.67
C MET A 9 -12.24 -4.70 -1.55
N ALA A 10 -11.00 -4.97 -1.96
CA ALA A 10 -10.68 -6.13 -2.77
C ALA A 10 -11.06 -7.45 -2.07
N HIS A 11 -10.75 -7.58 -0.77
CA HIS A 11 -11.07 -8.78 0.00
C HIS A 11 -12.58 -8.94 0.24
N THR A 12 -13.28 -7.84 0.50
CA THR A 12 -14.74 -7.86 0.65
C THR A 12 -15.40 -8.33 -0.64
N LEU A 13 -14.97 -7.80 -1.80
CA LEU A 13 -15.50 -8.18 -3.10
C LEU A 13 -15.15 -9.63 -3.49
N TRP A 14 -13.93 -10.08 -3.17
CA TRP A 14 -13.48 -11.44 -3.46
C TRP A 14 -14.17 -12.50 -2.60
N ILE A 15 -14.29 -12.26 -1.30
CA ILE A 15 -14.85 -13.22 -0.34
C ILE A 15 -16.39 -13.16 -0.31
N GLY A 16 -16.96 -11.96 -0.41
CA GLY A 16 -18.40 -11.77 -0.62
C GLY A 16 -19.33 -12.11 0.55
N ASN A 17 -18.85 -12.12 1.81
CA ASN A 17 -19.68 -12.43 2.97
C ASN A 17 -19.69 -11.31 4.05
N SER A 18 -20.68 -11.40 4.95
CA SER A 18 -20.93 -10.40 5.99
C SER A 18 -19.80 -10.31 7.02
N VAL A 19 -19.12 -11.42 7.32
CA VAL A 19 -17.97 -11.44 8.25
C VAL A 19 -16.79 -10.67 7.66
N ALA A 20 -16.47 -10.91 6.38
CA ALA A 20 -15.41 -10.21 5.66
C ALA A 20 -15.70 -8.71 5.55
N LEU A 21 -16.96 -8.33 5.31
CA LEU A 21 -17.39 -6.94 5.31
C LEU A 21 -17.20 -6.30 6.70
N ALA A 22 -17.69 -6.94 7.77
CA ALA A 22 -17.58 -6.43 9.13
C ALA A 22 -16.10 -6.26 9.56
N ALA A 23 -15.26 -7.27 9.29
CA ALA A 23 -13.83 -7.21 9.55
C ALA A 23 -13.15 -6.08 8.75
N SER A 24 -13.52 -5.91 7.48
CA SER A 24 -13.01 -4.85 6.62
C SER A 24 -13.34 -3.47 7.15
N VAL A 25 -14.58 -3.24 7.60
CA VAL A 25 -15.00 -1.97 8.23
C VAL A 25 -14.20 -1.70 9.50
N GLY A 26 -14.07 -2.69 10.38
CA GLY A 26 -13.29 -2.56 11.61
C GLY A 26 -11.82 -2.18 11.33
N LEU A 27 -11.21 -2.84 10.34
CA LEU A 27 -9.82 -2.58 9.96
C LEU A 27 -9.63 -1.20 9.33
N ILE A 28 -10.58 -0.74 8.50
CA ILE A 28 -10.58 0.62 7.95
C ILE A 28 -10.69 1.65 9.09
N ALA A 29 -11.63 1.45 10.02
CA ALA A 29 -11.82 2.35 11.16
C ALA A 29 -10.56 2.45 12.03
N HIS A 30 -9.92 1.31 12.33
CA HIS A 30 -8.66 1.27 13.06
C HIS A 30 -7.56 2.10 12.37
N HIS A 31 -7.43 1.98 11.04
CA HIS A 31 -6.42 2.72 10.28
C HIS A 31 -6.73 4.21 10.13
N LEU A 32 -8.01 4.59 10.04
CA LEU A 32 -8.43 5.99 10.06
C LEU A 32 -8.04 6.64 11.40
N PHE A 33 -8.35 5.97 12.51
CA PHE A 33 -7.96 6.42 13.84
C PHE A 33 -6.44 6.50 13.98
N GLY A 34 -5.72 5.48 13.52
CA GLY A 34 -4.25 5.42 13.57
C GLY A 34 -3.59 6.57 12.82
N VAL A 35 -4.05 6.88 11.60
CA VAL A 35 -3.50 8.00 10.82
C VAL A 35 -3.85 9.35 11.44
N TRP A 36 -5.07 9.55 11.90
CA TRP A 36 -5.44 10.80 12.59
C TRP A 36 -4.58 11.05 13.84
N ASN A 37 -4.43 10.04 14.70
CA ASN A 37 -3.62 10.19 15.90
C ASN A 37 -2.12 10.34 15.56
N GLY A 38 -1.67 9.69 14.48
CA GLY A 38 -0.34 9.87 13.91
C GLY A 38 -0.08 11.33 13.51
N ASP A 39 -0.96 11.90 12.69
CA ASP A 39 -0.93 13.31 12.28
C ASP A 39 -0.91 14.25 13.49
N ARG A 40 -1.77 14.01 14.48
CA ARG A 40 -1.84 14.82 15.71
C ARG A 40 -0.51 14.80 16.47
N ARG A 41 0.11 13.63 16.60
CA ARG A 41 1.41 13.47 17.29
C ARG A 41 2.56 14.11 16.51
N LEU A 42 2.55 13.99 15.18
CA LEU A 42 3.56 14.58 14.31
C LEU A 42 3.46 16.12 14.30
N ALA A 43 2.25 16.67 14.22
CA ALA A 43 2.00 18.10 14.33
C ALA A 43 2.50 18.65 15.68
N ALA A 44 2.18 17.97 16.79
CA ALA A 44 2.65 18.39 18.12
C ALA A 44 4.18 18.34 18.27
N ARG A 45 4.85 17.40 17.59
CA ARG A 45 6.31 17.21 17.69
C ARG A 45 7.11 18.12 16.76
N TYR A 46 6.62 18.37 15.56
CA TYR A 46 7.37 19.02 14.48
C TYR A 46 6.79 20.37 14.05
N GLY A 47 5.61 20.75 14.53
CA GLY A 47 4.97 22.04 14.26
C GLY A 47 4.90 22.37 12.77
N GLU A 48 5.35 23.56 12.40
CA GLU A 48 5.34 24.07 11.03
C GLU A 48 6.05 23.13 10.03
N ALA A 49 7.11 22.42 10.46
CA ALA A 49 7.81 21.48 9.58
C ALA A 49 6.90 20.34 9.12
N PHE A 50 5.97 19.89 9.97
CA PHE A 50 4.95 18.91 9.59
C PHE A 50 3.93 19.50 8.63
N ASP A 51 3.47 20.73 8.86
CA ASP A 51 2.48 21.40 8.00
C ASP A 51 3.01 21.64 6.58
N VAL A 52 4.29 21.97 6.44
CA VAL A 52 4.96 22.09 5.13
C VAL A 52 4.94 20.76 4.37
N VAL A 53 5.19 19.63 5.03
CA VAL A 53 5.15 18.31 4.40
C VAL A 53 3.71 17.92 4.07
N LYS A 54 2.78 18.14 5.01
CA LYS A 54 1.35 17.83 4.83
C LYS A 54 0.74 18.60 3.66
N SER A 55 1.03 19.89 3.53
CA SER A 55 0.51 20.73 2.44
C SER A 55 0.98 20.28 1.04
N ARG A 56 2.12 19.59 0.95
CA ARG A 56 2.67 19.11 -0.33
C ARG A 56 2.28 17.67 -0.68
N THR A 57 1.56 16.96 0.20
CA THR A 57 1.21 15.54 0.01
C THR A 57 -0.30 15.34 -0.12
N SER A 58 -0.74 14.14 -0.49
CA SER A 58 -2.17 13.80 -0.59
C SER A 58 -2.45 12.35 -0.19
N ILE A 59 -3.63 12.12 0.37
CA ILE A 59 -4.18 10.76 0.57
C ILE A 59 -4.76 10.18 -0.72
N LEU A 60 -5.08 11.01 -1.71
CA LEU A 60 -5.50 10.54 -3.03
C LEU A 60 -4.25 10.30 -3.88
N PRO A 61 -4.03 9.08 -4.42
CA PRO A 61 -2.88 8.79 -5.25
C PRO A 61 -2.73 9.81 -6.40
N PHE A 62 -1.51 10.28 -6.62
CA PHE A 62 -1.12 11.26 -7.65
C PHE A 62 -1.72 12.67 -7.55
N ALA A 63 -2.74 12.90 -6.72
CA ALA A 63 -3.43 14.20 -6.65
C ALA A 63 -2.49 15.38 -6.36
N ALA A 64 -1.56 15.23 -5.41
CA ALA A 64 -0.60 16.31 -5.11
C ALA A 64 0.36 16.63 -6.28
N ILE A 65 0.61 15.66 -7.16
CA ILE A 65 1.44 15.85 -8.36
C ILE A 65 0.64 16.62 -9.41
N VAL A 66 -0.61 16.21 -9.64
CA VAL A 66 -1.53 16.88 -10.56
C VAL A 66 -1.80 18.32 -10.13
N ASP A 67 -2.01 18.55 -8.83
CA ASP A 67 -2.19 19.88 -8.23
C ASP A 67 -0.93 20.75 -8.28
N GLY A 68 0.24 20.20 -8.67
CA GLY A 68 1.52 20.91 -8.69
C GLY A 68 2.14 21.16 -7.31
N ARG A 69 1.48 20.74 -6.23
CA ARG A 69 1.99 20.83 -4.84
C ARG A 69 3.23 19.96 -4.62
N GLN A 70 3.29 18.82 -5.33
CA GLN A 70 4.42 17.91 -5.36
C GLN A 70 5.05 17.86 -6.76
N LYS A 71 6.26 18.39 -6.92
CA LYS A 71 7.00 18.32 -8.18
C LYS A 71 7.95 17.13 -8.16
N LEU A 72 7.87 16.30 -9.18
CA LEU A 72 8.80 15.18 -9.35
C LEU A 72 10.18 15.72 -9.79
N PRO A 73 11.29 15.14 -9.29
CA PRO A 73 12.63 15.43 -9.80
C PRO A 73 12.71 15.13 -11.30
N LYS A 74 13.59 15.83 -12.04
CA LYS A 74 13.75 15.61 -13.49
C LYS A 74 14.15 14.17 -13.83
N ASP A 75 14.86 13.52 -12.93
CA ASP A 75 15.35 12.15 -13.08
C ASP A 75 14.58 11.13 -12.24
N TYR A 76 13.32 11.42 -11.89
CA TYR A 76 12.44 10.50 -11.15
C TYR A 76 12.36 9.11 -11.78
N TYR A 77 12.49 8.99 -13.10
CA TYR A 77 12.43 7.73 -13.83
C TYR A 77 13.54 6.75 -13.43
N LYS A 78 14.67 7.25 -12.91
CA LYS A 78 15.77 6.40 -12.42
C LYS A 78 15.38 5.58 -11.19
N GLU A 79 14.39 6.03 -10.41
CA GLU A 79 13.90 5.29 -9.25
C GLU A 79 13.36 3.91 -9.68
N PHE A 80 12.69 3.83 -10.83
CA PHE A 80 12.15 2.58 -11.37
C PHE A 80 13.21 1.59 -11.87
N LEU A 81 14.46 2.05 -12.03
CA LEU A 81 15.58 1.22 -12.45
C LEU A 81 16.37 0.66 -11.24
N ARG A 82 15.96 0.97 -10.01
CA ARG A 82 16.67 0.47 -8.82
C ARG A 82 16.52 -1.04 -8.70
N LEU A 83 17.61 -1.66 -8.25
CA LEU A 83 17.72 -3.11 -8.08
C LEU A 83 16.52 -3.76 -7.37
N PRO A 84 15.93 -3.19 -6.29
CA PRO A 84 14.78 -3.80 -5.65
C PRO A 84 13.59 -4.05 -6.58
N TYR A 85 13.32 -3.16 -7.54
CA TYR A 85 12.23 -3.35 -8.50
C TYR A 85 12.51 -4.50 -9.47
N LEU A 86 13.76 -4.61 -9.93
CA LEU A 86 14.20 -5.71 -10.79
C LEU A 86 14.12 -7.05 -10.04
N THR A 87 14.62 -7.09 -8.80
CA THR A 87 14.57 -8.28 -7.96
C THR A 87 13.14 -8.71 -7.69
N LEU A 88 12.26 -7.80 -7.29
CA LEU A 88 10.85 -8.12 -7.05
C LEU A 88 10.18 -8.65 -8.32
N THR A 89 10.40 -8.00 -9.46
CA THR A 89 9.84 -8.45 -10.74
C THR A 89 10.31 -9.86 -11.10
N ALA A 90 11.62 -10.11 -10.99
CA ALA A 90 12.20 -11.42 -11.29
C ALA A 90 11.66 -12.51 -10.34
N VAL A 91 11.57 -12.23 -9.04
CA VAL A 91 11.04 -13.18 -8.05
C VAL A 91 9.56 -13.45 -8.29
N THR A 92 8.75 -12.43 -8.57
CA THR A 92 7.32 -12.60 -8.84
C THR A 92 7.09 -13.42 -10.11
N LEU A 93 7.80 -13.13 -11.19
CA LEU A 93 7.72 -13.92 -12.43
C LEU A 93 8.23 -15.35 -12.20
N GLY A 94 9.34 -15.51 -11.50
CA GLY A 94 9.88 -16.82 -11.14
C GLY A 94 8.88 -17.66 -10.35
N ALA A 95 8.24 -17.08 -9.33
CA ALA A 95 7.19 -17.74 -8.56
C ALA A 95 5.97 -18.08 -9.41
N TYR A 96 5.56 -17.17 -10.32
CA TYR A 96 4.45 -17.42 -11.24
C TYR A 96 4.72 -18.62 -12.15
N PHE A 97 5.90 -18.69 -12.77
CA PHE A 97 6.27 -19.83 -13.63
C PHE A 97 6.56 -21.11 -12.85
N ALA A 98 7.07 -21.00 -11.63
CA ALA A 98 7.29 -22.14 -10.74
C ALA A 98 5.99 -22.65 -10.08
N HIS A 99 4.86 -21.96 -10.25
CA HIS A 99 3.60 -22.31 -9.59
C HIS A 99 3.18 -23.78 -9.80
N PRO A 100 3.26 -24.38 -11.00
CA PRO A 100 2.94 -25.80 -11.19
C PRO A 100 3.88 -26.74 -10.39
N LEU A 101 5.17 -26.39 -10.29
CA LEU A 101 6.13 -27.16 -9.49
C LEU A 101 5.80 -27.08 -8.00
N MET A 102 5.42 -25.89 -7.52
CA MET A 102 4.99 -25.69 -6.14
C MET A 102 3.72 -26.49 -5.82
N GLN A 103 2.74 -26.53 -6.75
CA GLN A 103 1.54 -27.37 -6.60
C GLN A 103 1.87 -28.86 -6.56
N ALA A 104 2.72 -29.34 -7.47
CA ALA A 104 3.14 -30.74 -7.51
C ALA A 104 3.90 -31.16 -6.24
N ALA A 105 4.81 -30.31 -5.75
CA ALA A 105 5.52 -30.52 -4.50
C ALA A 105 4.55 -30.54 -3.30
N SER A 106 3.59 -29.60 -3.25
CA SER A 106 2.58 -29.56 -2.20
C SER A 106 1.69 -30.79 -2.18
N PHE A 107 1.32 -31.34 -3.34
CA PHE A 107 0.54 -32.58 -3.43
C PHE A 107 1.29 -33.80 -2.86
N GLY A 108 2.63 -33.79 -2.92
CA GLY A 108 3.48 -34.83 -2.35
C GLY A 108 3.65 -34.76 -0.83
N LEU A 109 3.15 -33.71 -0.17
CA LEU A 109 3.18 -33.60 1.29
C LEU A 109 1.94 -34.27 1.89
N HIS A 110 2.13 -35.21 2.82
CA HIS A 110 1.06 -36.04 3.42
C HIS A 110 0.42 -35.44 4.67
N TRP A 111 0.39 -34.11 4.77
CA TRP A 111 -0.16 -33.39 5.92
C TRP A 111 -1.41 -32.58 5.56
#